data_AF-A0A1I6FTC6-F1
#
_entry.id   AF-A0A1I6FTC6-F1
#
_cell.length_a   1.000
_cell.length_b   1.000
_cell.length_c   1.000
_cell.angle_alpha   90.00
_cell.angle_beta   90.00
_cell.angle_gamma   90.00
#
_symmetry.space_group_name_H-M   'P 1'
#
loop_
_entity.id
_entity.type
_entity.pdbx_description
1 polymer ?
#
loop_
_entity_poly.entity_id
_entity_poly.type
_entity_poly.pdbx_seq_one_letter_code
_entity_poly.pdbx_strand_id
1 'polypeptide(L)' 'MQATLYSHRLKTVLQHTVIELGVTLSIDDETAKVSLAEHEATILEAASLLRIKVDFQKSANATTVTFYR' A
#
# COMPACT_ATOMS: atom_id res chain seq x y z
N MET A 1 -4.58 16.92 -13.19
CA MET A 1 -4.61 15.44 -13.23
C MET A 1 -4.44 14.95 -11.81
N GLN A 2 -5.48 14.34 -11.23
CA GLN A 2 -5.40 13.68 -9.93
C GLN A 2 -4.56 12.41 -10.11
N ALA A 3 -3.51 12.24 -9.30
CA ALA A 3 -2.71 11.03 -9.38
C ALA A 3 -3.56 9.86 -8.86
N THR A 4 -3.62 8.76 -9.60
CA THR A 4 -4.48 7.61 -9.29
C THR A 4 -3.63 6.44 -8.84
N LEU A 5 -3.97 5.84 -7.70
CA LEU A 5 -3.39 4.56 -7.31
C LEU A 5 -3.93 3.45 -8.20
N TYR A 6 -3.07 2.89 -9.05
CA TYR A 6 -3.45 1.78 -9.92
C TYR A 6 -3.29 0.44 -9.20
N SER A 7 -4.40 -0.21 -8.85
CA SER A 7 -4.45 -1.51 -8.16
C SER A 7 -3.53 -2.57 -8.80
N HIS A 8 -3.51 -2.65 -10.14
CA HIS A 8 -2.67 -3.61 -10.84
C HIS A 8 -1.15 -3.41 -10.60
N ARG A 9 -0.68 -2.16 -10.50
CA ARG A 9 0.74 -1.86 -10.25
C ARG A 9 1.12 -2.13 -8.82
N LEU A 10 0.25 -1.73 -7.89
CA LEU A 10 0.44 -1.99 -6.46
C LEU A 10 0.56 -3.49 -6.21
N LYS A 11 -0.34 -4.29 -6.79
CA LYS A 11 -0.31 -5.76 -6.67
C LYS A 11 1.02 -6.35 -7.12
N THR A 12 1.54 -5.95 -8.29
CA THR A 12 2.82 -6.46 -8.81
C THR A 12 3.98 -6.13 -7.87
N VAL A 13 4.02 -4.91 -7.33
CA VAL A 13 5.06 -4.52 -6.36
C VAL A 13 4.96 -5.38 -5.11
N LEU A 14 3.76 -5.53 -4.53
CA LEU A 14 3.53 -6.31 -3.32
C LEU A 14 3.86 -7.80 -3.51
N GLN A 15 3.57 -8.36 -4.68
CA GLN A 15 3.90 -9.74 -5.00
C GLN A 15 5.43 -9.93 -4.99
N HIS A 16 6.18 -9.10 -5.69
CA HIS A 16 7.63 -9.25 -5.75
C HIS A 16 8.30 -8.96 -4.41
N THR A 17 7.88 -7.93 -3.68
CA THR A 17 8.54 -7.54 -2.43
C THR A 17 8.12 -8.38 -1.24
N VAL A 18 6.82 -8.46 -0.95
CA VAL A 18 6.34 -9.09 0.28
C VAL A 18 6.26 -10.61 0.17
N ILE A 19 5.88 -11.13 -1.00
CA ILE A 19 5.74 -12.58 -1.19
C ILE A 19 7.05 -13.22 -1.65
N GLU A 20 7.63 -12.75 -2.75
CA GLU A 20 8.77 -13.42 -3.37
C GLU A 20 10.09 -13.14 -2.64
N LEU A 21 10.36 -11.87 -2.29
CA LEU A 21 11.53 -11.52 -1.49
C LEU A 21 11.33 -11.73 0.02
N GLY A 22 10.08 -11.86 0.48
CA GLY A 22 9.76 -12.09 1.89
C GLY A 22 10.06 -10.91 2.80
N VAL A 23 10.11 -9.68 2.26
CA VAL A 23 10.42 -8.48 3.04
C VAL A 23 9.16 -7.73 3.48
N THR A 24 9.27 -6.98 4.57
CA THR A 24 8.23 -6.02 4.96
C THR A 24 8.39 -4.75 4.13
N LEU A 25 7.30 -4.26 3.53
CA LEU A 25 7.28 -3.01 2.77
C LEU A 25 6.50 -1.97 3.56
N SER A 26 7.05 -0.78 3.73
CA SER A 26 6.34 0.38 4.30
C SER A 26 6.40 1.54 3.32
N ILE A 27 5.26 2.17 3.08
CA ILE A 27 5.12 3.38 2.24
C ILE A 27 4.36 4.45 3.01
N ASP A 28 4.72 5.72 2.80
CA ASP A 28 4.00 6.88 3.32
C ASP A 28 3.61 7.83 2.18
N ASP A 29 2.63 8.70 2.45
CA ASP A 29 2.17 9.71 1.51
C ASP A 29 2.55 11.15 1.86
N GLU A 30 3.52 11.37 2.76
CA GLU A 30 3.86 12.70 3.29
C GLU A 30 4.19 13.72 2.18
N THR A 31 4.87 13.26 1.13
CA THR A 31 5.22 14.08 -0.05
C THR A 31 4.54 13.62 -1.33
N ALA A 32 3.64 12.63 -1.22
CA ALA A 32 3.02 12.01 -2.38
C ALA A 32 1.86 12.85 -2.93
N LYS A 33 1.64 12.77 -4.24
CA LYS A 33 0.47 13.37 -4.90
C LYS A 33 -0.80 12.53 -4.78
N VAL A 34 -0.71 11.38 -4.11
CA VAL A 34 -1.75 10.36 -3.96
C VAL A 34 -1.90 10.12 -2.47
N SER A 35 -3.10 10.34 -1.93
CA SER A 35 -3.37 9.98 -0.54
C SER A 35 -3.61 8.48 -0.40
N LEU A 36 -2.89 7.84 0.51
CA LEU A 36 -3.08 6.43 0.85
C LEU A 36 -4.37 6.23 1.66
N ALA A 37 -4.78 7.23 2.45
CA ALA A 37 -6.05 7.19 3.18
C ALA A 37 -7.27 7.18 2.23
N GLU A 38 -7.24 7.97 1.15
CA GLU A 38 -8.32 7.99 0.16
C GLU A 38 -8.42 6.70 -0.67
N HIS A 39 -7.34 5.92 -0.70
CA HIS A 39 -7.24 4.67 -1.47
C HIS A 39 -7.16 3.40 -0.61
N GLU A 40 -7.54 3.49 0.67
CA GLU A 40 -7.51 2.39 1.63
C GLU A 40 -8.22 1.13 1.12
N ALA A 41 -9.42 1.27 0.54
CA ALA A 41 -10.18 0.15 -0.01
C ALA A 41 -9.41 -0.62 -1.10
N THR A 42 -8.77 0.11 -2.02
CA THR A 42 -7.97 -0.47 -3.11
C THR A 42 -6.73 -1.19 -2.56
N ILE A 43 -6.11 -0.62 -1.53
CA ILE A 43 -4.93 -1.20 -0.87
C ILE A 43 -5.30 -2.51 -0.16
N LEU A 44 -6.42 -2.50 0.58
CA LEU A 44 -6.94 -3.69 1.25
C LEU A 44 -7.33 -4.79 0.26
N GLU A 45 -7.94 -4.44 -0.88
CA GLU A 45 -8.26 -5.39 -1.94
C GLU A 45 -6.99 -6.04 -2.50
N ALA A 46 -5.97 -5.24 -2.83
CA ALA A 46 -4.70 -5.75 -3.35
C ALA A 46 -3.99 -6.67 -2.34
N ALA A 47 -3.98 -6.30 -1.06
CA ALA A 47 -3.42 -7.13 0.01
C ALA A 47 -4.18 -8.44 0.20
N SER A 48 -5.53 -8.39 0.15
CA SER A 48 -6.40 -9.55 0.25
C SER A 48 -6.16 -10.57 -0.86
N LEU A 49 -6.02 -10.11 -2.11
CA LEU A 49 -5.71 -10.98 -3.26
C LEU A 49 -4.39 -11.73 -3.11
N LEU A 50 -3.42 -11.13 -2.42
CA LEU A 50 -2.10 -11.72 -2.18
C LEU A 50 -1.99 -12.44 -0.83
N ARG A 51 -3.07 -12.43 -0.01
CA ARG A 51 -3.11 -12.97 1.35
C ARG A 51 -1.98 -12.44 2.25
N ILE A 52 -1.70 -11.15 2.14
CA ILE A 52 -0.75 -10.44 3.01
C ILE A 52 -1.50 -9.55 4.00
N LYS A 53 -0.89 -9.33 5.16
CA LYS A 53 -1.39 -8.41 6.18
C LYS A 53 -1.00 -6.99 5.83
N VAL A 54 -1.83 -6.06 6.31
CA VAL A 54 -1.64 -4.62 6.16
C VAL A 54 -1.91 -3.95 7.51
N ASP A 55 -1.06 -3.01 7.86
CA ASP A 55 -1.27 -2.06 8.96
C ASP A 55 -1.35 -0.64 8.40
N PHE A 56 -2.33 0.13 8.87
CA PHE A 56 -2.52 1.54 8.50
C PHE A 56 -2.26 2.43 9.70
N GLN A 57 -1.28 3.31 9.59
CA GLN A 57 -0.95 4.30 10.60
C GLN A 57 -1.28 5.69 10.05
N LYS A 58 -2.40 6.25 10.51
CA LYS A 58 -2.85 7.58 10.13
C LYS A 58 -2.31 8.60 11.14
N SER A 59 -1.46 9.51 10.66
CA SER A 59 -0.94 10.65 11.43
C SER A 59 -1.54 11.95 10.90
N ALA A 60 -1.32 13.07 11.61
CA ALA A 60 -1.85 14.38 11.21
C ALA A 60 -1.37 14.85 9.82
N ASN A 61 -0.18 14.41 9.40
CA ASN A 61 0.48 14.89 8.18
C ASN A 61 0.60 13.83 7.08
N ALA A 62 0.47 12.54 7.43
CA ALA A 62 0.72 11.44 6.51
C ALA A 62 0.00 10.17 6.97
N THR A 63 -0.28 9.29 6.01
CA THR A 63 -0.70 7.91 6.22
C THR A 63 0.45 7.00 5.83
N THR A 64 0.88 6.16 6.76
CA THR A 64 1.83 5.08 6.48
C THR A 64 1.08 3.76 6.36
N VAL A 65 1.44 2.98 5.35
CA VAL A 65 0.89 1.64 5.11
C VAL A 65 2.02 0.64 5.11
N THR A 66 1.93 -0.34 6.00
CA THR A 66 2.92 -1.41 6.13
C THR A 66 2.34 -2.75 5.70
N PHE A 67 3.03 -3.44 4.81
CA PHE A 67 2.64 -4.73 4.24
C PHE A 67 3.60 -5.84 4.70
N TYR A 68 3.07 -6.95 5.19
CA TYR A 68 3.85 -8.06 5.73
C TYR A 68 3.06 -9.38 5.69
N ARG A 69 3.73 -10.51 5.97
CA ARG A 69 3.07 -11.83 6.07
C ARG A 69 2.38 -12.06 7.42
#